data_AF-A0A7S3LD05-F1
#
_entry.id   AF-A0A7S3LD05-F1
#
_cell.length_a   1.000
_cell.length_b   1.000
_cell.length_c   1.000
_cell.angle_alpha   90.00
_cell.angle_beta   90.00
_cell.angle_gamma   90.00
#
_symmetry.space_group_name_H-M   'P 1'
#
loop_
_entity.id
_entity.type
_entity.pdbx_description
1 polymer ?
#
loop_
_entity_poly.entity_id
_entity_poly.type
_entity_poly.pdbx_seq_one_letter_code
_entity_poly.pdbx_strand_id
1 'polypeptide(L)'
;VTISLIGKYTGLQDSYLSVIKALRHASIACNVRLSLDWIEAADLESSDAEGHQEAWGKLKSSDGVIIPGGFGKRGWEGKILAAKYCRENQKPVLGVCLGFQAMVVEYSRSILNWDSADSTEFDENTPNPVVIFMPEIDKTTMG
;
A
#
# COMPACT_ATOMS: atom_id res chain seq x y z
N VAL A 1 -0.30 3.41 -20.21
CA VAL A 1 -0.95 3.20 -18.89
C VAL A 1 0.11 3.36 -17.84
N THR A 2 -0.08 4.32 -16.95
CA THR A 2 0.83 4.66 -15.87
C THR A 2 0.32 4.07 -14.56
N ILE A 3 1.11 3.19 -13.96
CA ILE A 3 0.78 2.58 -12.66
C ILE A 3 1.76 3.10 -11.63
N SER A 4 1.25 3.67 -10.53
CA SER A 4 2.09 4.06 -9.40
C SER A 4 2.26 2.90 -8.43
N LEU A 5 3.50 2.61 -8.04
CA LEU A 5 3.85 1.61 -7.06
C LEU A 5 4.35 2.30 -5.78
N ILE A 6 3.62 2.09 -4.68
CA ILE A 6 3.86 2.76 -3.41
C ILE A 6 4.68 1.86 -2.49
N GLY A 7 5.99 1.98 -2.59
CA GLY A 7 6.95 1.10 -1.94
C GLY A 7 7.66 1.73 -0.76
N LYS A 8 8.32 0.89 0.05
CA LYS A 8 9.26 1.31 1.10
C LYS A 8 10.68 1.58 0.57
N TYR A 9 11.00 1.06 -0.62
CA TYR A 9 12.36 1.07 -1.20
C TYR A 9 12.26 1.33 -2.70
N THR A 10 12.06 2.59 -3.10
CA THR A 10 11.95 2.97 -4.52
C THR A 10 13.27 2.83 -5.27
N GLY A 11 14.41 3.00 -4.58
CA GLY A 11 15.75 2.85 -5.14
C GLY A 11 16.21 1.40 -5.37
N LEU A 12 15.50 0.40 -4.83
CA LEU A 12 15.91 -1.00 -4.86
C LEU A 12 14.89 -1.85 -5.62
N GLN A 13 14.89 -1.69 -6.95
CA GLN A 13 13.95 -2.30 -7.88
C GLN A 13 13.83 -3.83 -7.72
N ASP A 14 14.91 -4.50 -7.31
CA ASP A 14 14.93 -5.95 -7.08
C ASP A 14 13.93 -6.39 -6.02
N SER A 15 13.62 -5.54 -5.04
CA SER A 15 12.63 -5.82 -3.99
C SER A 15 11.22 -6.06 -4.54
N TYR A 16 10.94 -5.57 -5.75
CA TYR A 16 9.63 -5.65 -6.41
C TYR A 16 9.69 -6.41 -7.73
N LEU A 17 10.76 -7.16 -8.00
CA LEU A 17 10.97 -7.83 -9.29
C LEU A 17 9.78 -8.74 -9.67
N SER A 18 9.26 -9.51 -8.72
CA SER A 18 8.10 -10.38 -8.93
C SER A 18 6.86 -9.59 -9.39
N VAL A 19 6.59 -8.45 -8.74
CA VAL A 19 5.47 -7.54 -9.08
C VAL A 19 5.68 -6.93 -10.46
N ILE A 20 6.88 -6.43 -10.76
CA ILE A 20 7.21 -5.83 -12.06
C ILE A 20 7.02 -6.85 -13.19
N LYS A 21 7.48 -8.11 -13.01
CA LYS A 21 7.33 -9.15 -14.03
C LYS A 21 5.87 -9.54 -14.24
N ALA A 22 5.08 -9.66 -13.18
CA ALA A 22 3.65 -9.92 -13.27
C ALA A 22 2.92 -8.81 -14.05
N LEU A 23 3.21 -7.54 -13.75
CA LEU A 23 2.63 -6.41 -14.47
C LEU A 23 3.05 -6.37 -15.93
N ARG A 24 4.30 -6.73 -16.24
CA ARG A 24 4.78 -6.83 -17.63
C ARG A 24 4.07 -7.94 -18.39
N HIS A 25 3.79 -9.09 -17.75
CA HIS A 25 3.01 -10.15 -18.38
C HIS A 25 1.58 -9.67 -18.69
N ALA A 26 0.93 -9.00 -17.73
CA ALA A 26 -0.38 -8.42 -17.92
C ALA A 26 -0.40 -7.34 -19.02
N SER A 27 0.62 -6.48 -19.08
CA SER A 27 0.69 -5.42 -20.10
C SER A 27 0.83 -5.97 -21.51
N ILE A 28 1.60 -7.06 -21.68
CA ILE A 28 1.73 -7.77 -22.97
C ILE A 28 0.39 -8.37 -23.38
N ALA A 29 -0.29 -9.08 -22.46
CA ALA A 29 -1.58 -9.70 -22.73
C ALA A 29 -2.66 -8.67 -23.12
N CYS A 30 -2.63 -7.48 -22.50
CA CYS A 30 -3.54 -6.38 -22.80
C CYS A 30 -3.07 -5.49 -23.96
N ASN A 31 -1.92 -5.76 -24.58
CA ASN A 31 -1.30 -4.94 -25.62
C ASN A 31 -1.17 -3.44 -25.26
N VAL A 32 -0.74 -3.15 -24.03
CA VAL A 32 -0.53 -1.78 -23.54
C VAL A 32 0.94 -1.53 -23.15
N ARG A 33 1.41 -0.31 -23.38
CA ARG A 33 2.69 0.15 -22.85
C ARG A 33 2.54 0.52 -21.37
N LEU A 34 3.16 -0.27 -20.51
CA LEU A 34 3.26 -0.03 -19.07
C LEU A 34 4.32 1.04 -18.77
N SER A 35 3.93 2.07 -18.01
CA SER A 35 4.85 2.99 -17.33
C SER A 35 4.69 2.80 -15.83
N LEU A 36 5.81 2.70 -15.11
CA LEU A 36 5.81 2.52 -13.66
C LEU A 36 6.39 3.76 -12.99
N ASP A 37 5.59 4.39 -12.15
CA ASP A 37 6.03 5.47 -11.27
C ASP A 37 6.28 4.94 -9.87
N TRP A 38 7.46 5.22 -9.35
CA TRP A 38 7.86 4.81 -8.02
C TRP A 38 7.58 5.94 -7.04
N ILE A 39 6.86 5.61 -5.98
CA ILE A 39 6.52 6.53 -4.90
C ILE A 39 6.99 5.91 -3.60
N GLU A 40 7.76 6.66 -2.83
CA GLU A 40 8.16 6.26 -1.50
C GLU A 40 7.02 6.54 -0.54
N ALA A 41 6.57 5.50 0.17
CA ALA A 41 5.40 5.61 1.03
C ALA A 41 5.60 6.67 2.13
N ALA A 42 6.83 6.87 2.63
CA ALA A 42 7.13 7.88 3.64
C ALA A 42 6.93 9.32 3.12
N ASP A 43 7.16 9.57 1.82
CA ASP A 43 6.98 10.91 1.23
C ASP A 43 5.50 11.31 1.19
N LEU A 44 4.57 10.36 1.30
CA LEU A 44 3.13 10.65 1.33
C LEU A 44 2.63 11.10 2.71
N GLU A 45 3.43 10.93 3.77
CA GLU A 45 3.03 11.17 5.17
C GLU A 45 3.15 12.64 5.59
N SER A 46 4.35 13.22 5.41
CA SER A 46 4.66 14.57 5.89
C SER A 46 4.68 15.57 4.74
N SER A 47 3.96 16.69 4.91
CA SER A 47 3.96 17.80 3.94
C SER A 47 5.33 18.46 3.76
N ASP A 48 6.20 18.34 4.76
CA ASP A 48 7.52 18.97 4.78
C ASP A 48 8.61 18.07 4.17
N ALA A 49 8.27 16.83 3.82
CA ALA A 49 9.20 15.94 3.14
C ALA A 49 9.55 16.52 1.76
N GLU A 50 10.84 16.53 1.42
CA GLU A 50 11.35 17.09 0.15
C GLU A 50 10.67 16.44 -1.06
N GLY A 51 10.36 15.13 -0.98
CA GLY A 51 9.67 14.37 -2.01
C GLY A 51 8.13 14.48 -2.01
N HIS A 52 7.51 15.16 -1.05
CA HIS A 52 6.06 15.11 -0.83
C HIS A 52 5.25 15.55 -2.05
N GLN A 53 5.59 16.72 -2.61
CA GLN A 53 4.86 17.28 -3.74
C GLN A 53 5.00 16.39 -4.99
N GLU A 54 6.17 15.83 -5.23
CA GLU A 54 6.44 14.93 -6.35
C GLU A 54 5.69 13.60 -6.17
N ALA A 55 5.75 13.01 -4.98
CA ALA A 55 5.07 11.76 -4.62
C ALA A 55 3.56 11.88 -4.85
N TRP A 56 2.94 12.94 -4.32
CA TRP A 56 1.52 13.20 -4.54
C TRP A 56 1.21 13.56 -6.00
N GLY A 57 2.10 14.25 -6.70
CA GLY A 57 1.97 14.53 -8.13
C GLY A 57 1.84 13.23 -8.95
N LYS A 58 2.77 12.29 -8.76
CA LYS A 58 2.76 10.97 -9.39
C LYS A 58 1.49 10.17 -9.05
N LEU A 59 1.11 10.15 -7.77
CA LEU A 59 -0.10 9.44 -7.32
C LEU A 59 -1.35 9.98 -8.04
N LYS A 60 -1.48 11.31 -8.10
CA LYS A 60 -2.62 11.99 -8.73
C LYS A 60 -2.66 11.77 -10.24
N SER A 61 -1.51 11.74 -10.92
CA SER A 61 -1.44 11.54 -12.38
C SER A 61 -1.53 10.09 -12.85
N SER A 62 -1.43 9.10 -11.94
CA SER A 62 -1.48 7.68 -12.32
C SER A 62 -2.86 7.20 -12.80
N ASP A 63 -2.89 6.21 -13.68
CA ASP A 63 -4.13 5.53 -14.12
C ASP A 63 -4.59 4.48 -13.10
N GLY A 64 -3.67 3.99 -12.26
CA GLY A 64 -3.94 3.02 -11.22
C GLY A 64 -2.79 2.90 -10.23
N VAL A 65 -3.07 2.31 -9.07
CA VAL A 65 -2.14 2.27 -7.93
C VAL A 65 -1.96 0.84 -7.44
N ILE A 66 -0.72 0.48 -7.10
CA ILE A 66 -0.40 -0.78 -6.44
C ILE A 66 0.28 -0.47 -5.12
N ILE A 67 -0.30 -1.00 -4.05
CA ILE A 67 0.26 -0.95 -2.71
C ILE A 67 0.80 -2.35 -2.40
N PRO A 68 2.10 -2.61 -2.62
CA PRO A 68 2.70 -3.91 -2.35
C PRO A 68 2.81 -4.20 -0.85
N GLY A 69 3.16 -5.46 -0.58
CA GLY A 69 3.55 -5.92 0.74
C GLY A 69 4.73 -5.12 1.32
N GLY A 70 4.96 -5.28 2.60
CA GLY A 70 6.04 -4.64 3.33
C GLY A 70 6.05 -5.11 4.77
N PHE A 71 6.88 -4.47 5.59
CA PHE A 71 6.99 -4.76 7.00
C PHE A 71 7.49 -3.52 7.75
N GLY A 72 7.07 -3.39 8.99
CA GLY A 72 7.51 -2.35 9.92
C GLY A 72 6.94 -0.96 9.62
N LYS A 73 7.06 -0.06 10.60
CA LYS A 73 6.24 1.17 10.71
C LYS A 73 6.45 2.24 9.63
N ARG A 74 7.60 2.25 8.95
CA ARG A 74 7.95 3.32 7.99
C ARG A 74 7.08 3.26 6.75
N GLY A 75 6.41 4.36 6.41
CA GLY A 75 5.53 4.43 5.25
C GLY A 75 4.17 3.75 5.46
N TRP A 76 3.84 3.37 6.69
CA TRP A 76 2.54 2.75 7.00
C TRP A 76 1.40 3.72 6.75
N GLU A 77 1.47 4.92 7.33
CA GLU A 77 0.41 5.91 7.20
C GLU A 77 0.33 6.43 5.76
N GLY A 78 1.46 6.53 5.06
CA GLY A 78 1.48 6.93 3.65
C GLY A 78 0.73 5.97 2.73
N LYS A 79 0.76 4.67 3.03
CA LYS A 79 -0.05 3.66 2.31
C LYS A 79 -1.54 3.81 2.59
N ILE A 80 -1.92 4.10 3.84
CA ILE A 80 -3.32 4.36 4.22
C ILE A 80 -3.83 5.62 3.52
N LEU A 81 -3.06 6.71 3.53
CA LEU A 81 -3.39 7.96 2.83
C LEU A 81 -3.55 7.75 1.32
N ALA A 82 -2.69 6.95 0.71
CA ALA A 82 -2.82 6.59 -0.70
C ALA A 82 -4.09 5.79 -0.99
N ALA A 83 -4.41 4.80 -0.15
CA ALA A 83 -5.65 4.02 -0.27
C ALA A 83 -6.87 4.93 -0.16
N LYS A 84 -6.85 5.90 0.77
CA LYS A 84 -7.93 6.88 0.96
C LYS A 84 -8.12 7.73 -0.28
N TYR A 85 -7.02 8.29 -0.79
CA TYR A 85 -7.04 9.08 -2.02
C TYR A 85 -7.62 8.28 -3.18
N CYS A 86 -7.21 7.01 -3.34
CA CYS A 86 -7.74 6.17 -4.41
C CYS A 86 -9.24 5.93 -4.28
N ARG A 87 -9.73 5.61 -3.07
CA ARG A 87 -11.15 5.41 -2.80
C ARG A 87 -11.98 6.66 -3.10
N GLU A 88 -11.53 7.81 -2.60
CA GLU A 88 -12.27 9.08 -2.74
C GLU A 88 -12.30 9.59 -4.19
N ASN A 89 -11.29 9.25 -4.99
CA ASN A 89 -11.18 9.70 -6.39
C ASN A 89 -11.53 8.59 -7.40
N GLN A 90 -12.15 7.50 -6.95
CA GLN A 90 -12.51 6.34 -7.78
C GLN A 90 -11.34 5.81 -8.63
N LYS A 91 -10.12 5.90 -8.11
CA LYS A 91 -8.91 5.44 -8.79
C LYS A 91 -8.73 3.95 -8.52
N PRO A 92 -8.52 3.10 -9.55
CA PRO A 92 -8.25 1.69 -9.36
C PRO A 92 -7.02 1.47 -8.48
N VAL A 93 -7.16 0.68 -7.42
CA VAL A 93 -6.09 0.36 -6.49
C VAL A 93 -6.06 -1.14 -6.17
N LEU A 94 -4.86 -1.72 -6.11
CA LEU A 94 -4.63 -3.10 -5.71
C LEU A 94 -3.70 -3.14 -4.50
N GLY A 95 -4.23 -3.59 -3.35
CA GLY A 95 -3.46 -3.86 -2.14
C GLY A 95 -2.99 -5.32 -2.09
N VAL A 96 -1.68 -5.54 -1.95
CA VAL A 96 -1.08 -6.88 -1.84
C VAL A 96 -0.52 -7.08 -0.43
N CYS A 97 -0.97 -8.14 0.26
CA CYS A 97 -0.52 -8.47 1.62
C CYS A 97 -0.71 -7.27 2.57
N LEU A 98 0.36 -6.60 3.01
CA LEU A 98 0.27 -5.40 3.84
C LEU A 98 -0.56 -4.28 3.18
N GLY A 99 -0.57 -4.18 1.84
CA GLY A 99 -1.42 -3.23 1.14
C GLY A 99 -2.92 -3.48 1.34
N PHE A 100 -3.33 -4.75 1.48
CA PHE A 100 -4.71 -5.07 1.83
C PHE A 100 -5.04 -4.61 3.27
N GLN A 101 -4.13 -4.84 4.21
CA GLN A 101 -4.31 -4.36 5.59
C GLN A 101 -4.49 -2.83 5.64
N ALA A 102 -3.67 -2.08 4.89
CA ALA A 102 -3.79 -0.63 4.79
C ALA A 102 -5.17 -0.18 4.27
N MET A 103 -5.74 -0.89 3.29
CA MET A 103 -7.08 -0.60 2.77
C MET A 103 -8.19 -0.89 3.80
N VAL A 104 -8.07 -1.97 4.58
CA VAL A 104 -9.01 -2.28 5.67
C VAL A 104 -8.98 -1.21 6.75
N VAL A 105 -7.77 -0.80 7.15
CA VAL A 105 -7.58 0.28 8.13
C VAL A 105 -8.12 1.60 7.61
N GLU A 106 -7.82 1.97 6.37
CA GLU A 106 -8.37 3.16 5.73
C GLU A 106 -9.88 3.17 5.74
N TYR A 107 -10.52 2.09 5.32
CA TYR A 107 -11.97 2.02 5.26
C TYR A 107 -12.60 2.13 6.66
N SER A 108 -11.98 1.48 7.64
CA SER A 108 -12.44 1.52 9.04
C SER A 108 -12.35 2.93 9.62
N ARG A 109 -11.25 3.65 9.36
CA ARG A 109 -11.09 5.04 9.78
C ARG A 109 -12.05 5.97 9.04
N SER A 110 -12.12 5.88 7.71
CA SER A 110 -12.85 6.85 6.89
C SER A 110 -14.36 6.65 6.81
N ILE A 111 -14.83 5.41 6.75
CA ILE A 111 -16.26 5.10 6.52
C ILE A 111 -16.97 4.68 7.81
N LEU A 112 -16.30 3.88 8.64
CA LEU A 112 -16.86 3.44 9.92
C LEU A 112 -16.62 4.45 11.05
N ASN A 113 -15.80 5.48 10.80
CA ASN A 113 -15.38 6.49 11.78
C ASN A 113 -14.70 5.88 13.02
N TRP A 114 -13.95 4.80 12.81
CA TRP A 114 -13.10 4.21 13.85
C TRP A 114 -11.71 4.80 13.73
N ASP A 115 -11.53 6.04 14.16
CA ASP A 115 -10.29 6.81 13.97
C ASP A 115 -9.05 6.08 14.49
N SER A 116 -9.20 5.32 15.57
CA SER A 116 -8.12 4.56 16.19
C SER A 116 -7.89 3.19 15.55
N ALA A 117 -8.68 2.77 14.56
CA ALA A 117 -8.54 1.45 13.94
C ALA A 117 -7.14 1.27 13.36
N ASP A 118 -6.49 0.15 13.66
CA ASP A 118 -5.18 -0.19 13.12
C ASP A 118 -4.96 -1.71 13.10
N SER A 119 -3.87 -2.14 12.47
CA SER A 119 -3.32 -3.48 12.60
C SER A 119 -2.48 -3.57 13.88
N THR A 120 -2.57 -4.70 14.57
CA THR A 120 -1.73 -4.96 15.75
C THR A 120 -0.24 -5.02 15.42
N GLU A 121 0.15 -5.10 14.13
CA GLU A 121 1.55 -4.92 13.71
C GLU A 121 2.08 -3.50 14.00
N PHE A 122 1.22 -2.47 13.93
CA PHE A 122 1.61 -1.06 14.05
C PHE A 122 1.23 -0.44 15.40
N ASP A 123 0.06 -0.80 15.91
CA ASP A 123 -0.43 -0.41 17.24
C ASP A 123 -1.05 -1.62 17.96
N GLU A 124 -0.29 -2.23 18.88
CA GLU A 124 -0.76 -3.35 19.70
C GLU A 124 -1.86 -2.93 20.70
N ASN A 125 -1.97 -1.64 21.03
CA ASN A 125 -2.90 -1.13 22.03
C ASN A 125 -4.12 -0.44 21.40
N THR A 126 -4.31 -0.54 20.07
CA THR A 126 -5.47 0.05 19.43
C THR A 126 -6.76 -0.52 20.05
N PRO A 127 -7.73 0.32 20.43
CA PRO A 127 -9.01 -0.17 20.91
C PRO A 127 -9.86 -0.79 19.78
N ASN A 128 -9.44 -0.64 18.51
CA ASN A 128 -10.13 -1.15 17.33
C ASN A 128 -9.14 -1.99 16.45
N PRO A 129 -8.74 -3.19 16.88
CA PRO A 129 -7.78 -4.02 16.15
C PRO A 129 -8.44 -4.71 14.96
N VAL A 130 -8.42 -4.06 13.79
CA VAL A 130 -9.09 -4.54 12.57
C VAL A 130 -8.28 -5.59 11.82
N VAL A 131 -6.98 -5.68 12.10
CA VAL A 131 -6.10 -6.75 11.64
C VAL A 131 -5.29 -7.24 12.84
N ILE A 132 -5.34 -8.55 13.10
CA ILE A 132 -4.65 -9.16 14.24
C ILE A 132 -3.64 -10.20 13.76
N PHE A 133 -2.59 -10.40 14.56
CA PHE A 133 -1.67 -11.51 14.36
C PHE A 133 -2.34 -12.83 14.76
N MET A 134 -2.50 -13.72 13.80
CA MET A 134 -3.06 -15.06 14.01
C MET A 134 -2.16 -16.08 13.29
N PRO A 135 -1.19 -16.69 14.00
CA PRO A 135 -0.29 -17.67 13.39
C PRO A 135 -1.07 -18.94 13.00
N GLU A 136 -0.58 -19.64 11.98
CA GLU A 136 -1.10 -20.96 11.64
C GLU A 136 -0.83 -21.94 12.77
N ILE A 137 -1.82 -22.78 13.08
CA ILE A 137 -1.68 -23.84 14.08
C ILE A 137 -1.27 -25.12 13.34
N ASP A 138 -0.04 -25.57 13.58
CA ASP A 138 0.41 -26.88 13.12
C ASP A 138 -0.16 -27.98 14.02
N LYS A 139 -0.99 -28.86 13.45
CA LYS A 139 -1.58 -30.00 14.17
C LYS A 139 -0.55 -31.05 14.57
N THR A 140 0.62 -31.08 13.94
CA THR A 140 1.72 -32.02 14.26
C THR A 140 2.70 -31.45 15.27
N THR A 141 2.84 -30.12 15.30
CA THR A 141 3.74 -29.41 16.21
C THR A 141 2.91 -28.48 17.09
N MET A 142 2.00 -29.05 17.89
CA MET A 142 1.27 -28.29 18.91
C MET A 142 2.26 -27.90 20.02
N GLY A 143 2.86 -26.70 19.90
CA GLY A 143 3.65 -26.03 20.92
C GLY A 143 3.09 -24.65 21.18
#